data_AF-A0A077XSS3-F1
#
_entry.id   AF-A0A077XSS3-F1
#
_cell.length_a   1.000
_cell.length_b   1.000
_cell.length_c   1.000
_cell.angle_alpha   90.00
_cell.angle_beta   90.00
_cell.angle_gamma   90.00
#
_symmetry.space_group_name_H-M   'P 1'
#
loop_
_entity.id
_entity.type
_entity.pdbx_description
1 polymer ?
#
loop_
_entity_poly.entity_id
_entity_poly.type
_entity_poly.pdbx_seq_one_letter_code
_entity_poly.pdbx_strand_id
1 'polypeptide(L)'
;MSKEIKIYRNTIKTRNLLLSSAAICILLAAVFIYGLGLFDHIFKAKVAVGSGAVLLIMLILVIKSLINMNDKSAMFEFNENTISGKSAPLSKAIGPIAWKDVTAIEKHKVGGDTLVVVYLKNAESYKTSLSKMYWNMAFEEQSQELQIMYSASEIDMNIDELLDLFLSYWKQSAE
;
A
#
# COMPACT_ATOMS: atom_id res chain seq x y z
N MET A 1 16.03 -26.37 5.26
CA MET A 1 16.72 -25.31 6.02
C MET A 1 15.88 -24.08 5.79
N SER A 2 15.02 -23.74 6.75
CA SER A 2 13.97 -22.73 6.62
C SER A 2 14.55 -21.36 6.31
N LYS A 3 14.56 -21.01 5.02
CA LYS A 3 14.99 -19.69 4.55
C LYS A 3 13.87 -18.70 4.82
N GLU A 4 13.87 -18.14 6.03
CA GLU A 4 13.10 -16.94 6.34
C GLU A 4 13.81 -15.73 5.72
N ILE A 5 13.10 -14.96 4.89
CA ILE A 5 13.61 -13.70 4.32
C ILE A 5 12.77 -12.55 4.85
N LYS A 6 13.45 -11.52 5.37
CA LYS A 6 12.85 -10.27 5.82
C LYS A 6 13.31 -9.13 4.93
N ILE A 7 12.35 -8.42 4.36
CA ILE A 7 12.61 -7.25 3.51
C ILE A 7 12.24 -6.00 4.29
N TYR A 8 13.17 -5.06 4.36
CA TYR A 8 13.01 -3.83 5.10
C TYR A 8 12.74 -2.66 4.17
N ARG A 9 12.16 -1.59 4.73
CA ARG A 9 11.89 -0.35 4.02
C ARG A 9 13.20 0.30 3.56
N ASN A 10 13.23 0.77 2.32
CA ASN A 10 14.25 1.68 1.83
C ASN A 10 13.91 3.11 2.29
N THR A 11 14.57 3.55 3.36
CA THR A 11 14.33 4.87 3.98
C THR A 11 14.64 6.03 3.04
N ILE A 12 15.57 5.89 2.09
CA ILE A 12 15.91 6.92 1.11
C ILE A 12 14.76 7.08 0.11
N LYS A 13 14.25 5.97 -0.42
CA LYS A 13 13.12 5.96 -1.38
C LYS A 13 11.85 6.54 -0.73
N THR A 14 11.54 6.11 0.49
CA THR A 14 10.40 6.66 1.26
C THR A 14 10.58 8.15 1.55
N ARG A 15 11.77 8.61 1.93
CA ARG A 15 12.04 10.04 2.17
C ARG A 15 11.84 10.88 0.92
N ASN A 16 12.25 10.39 -0.26
CA ASN A 16 12.03 11.11 -1.52
C ASN A 16 10.54 11.23 -1.87
N LEU A 17 9.74 10.18 -1.61
CA LEU A 17 8.28 10.23 -1.76
C LEU A 17 7.62 11.20 -0.75
N LEU A 18 8.12 11.26 0.47
CA LEU A 18 7.67 12.23 1.48
C LEU A 18 8.02 13.67 1.09
N LEU A 19 9.20 13.90 0.51
CA LEU A 19 9.60 15.23 0.05
C LEU A 19 8.77 15.70 -1.14
N SER A 20 8.49 14.81 -2.11
CA SER A 20 7.65 15.16 -3.26
C SER A 20 6.20 15.44 -2.84
N SER A 21 5.63 14.62 -1.93
CA SER A 21 4.30 14.88 -1.38
C SER A 21 4.26 16.17 -0.55
N ALA A 22 5.30 16.48 0.23
CA ALA A 22 5.39 17.75 0.96
C ALA A 22 5.42 18.97 0.01
N ALA A 23 6.13 18.88 -1.11
CA ALA A 23 6.13 19.96 -2.12
C ALA A 23 4.72 20.20 -2.70
N ILE A 24 3.96 19.14 -2.95
CA ILE A 24 2.56 19.23 -3.40
C ILE A 24 1.68 19.89 -2.32
N CYS A 25 1.88 19.54 -1.05
CA CYS A 25 1.17 20.19 0.06
C CYS A 25 1.43 21.70 0.13
N ILE A 26 2.68 22.13 -0.11
CA ILE A 26 3.02 23.57 -0.14
C ILE A 26 2.30 24.27 -1.29
N LEU A 27 2.26 23.66 -2.48
CA LEU A 27 1.50 24.20 -3.62
C LEU A 27 0.01 24.30 -3.33
N LEU A 28 -0.59 23.26 -2.74
CA LEU A 28 -2.00 23.27 -2.32
C LEU A 28 -2.28 24.34 -1.25
N ALA A 29 -1.36 24.55 -0.31
CA ALA A 29 -1.46 25.61 0.67
C ALA A 29 -1.44 27.00 0.02
N ALA A 30 -0.58 27.22 -0.98
CA ALA A 30 -0.56 28.47 -1.75
C ALA A 30 -1.89 28.71 -2.48
N VAL A 31 -2.46 27.68 -3.12
CA VAL A 31 -3.78 27.75 -3.77
C VAL A 31 -4.89 28.03 -2.77
N PHE A 32 -4.82 27.42 -1.58
CA PHE A 32 -5.77 27.65 -0.50
C PHE A 32 -5.73 29.10 -0.01
N ILE A 33 -4.53 29.62 0.29
CA ILE A 33 -4.30 31.02 0.69
C ILE A 33 -4.80 31.98 -0.39
N TYR A 34 -4.55 31.68 -1.67
CA TYR A 34 -5.10 32.44 -2.79
C TYR A 34 -6.63 32.39 -2.82
N GLY A 35 -7.23 31.24 -2.58
CA GLY A 35 -8.68 31.07 -2.49
C GLY A 35 -9.33 31.84 -1.35
N LEU A 36 -8.62 32.07 -0.24
CA LEU A 36 -9.08 32.90 0.87
C LEU A 36 -9.14 34.40 0.54
N GLY A 37 -8.55 34.82 -0.59
CA GLY A 37 -8.52 36.22 -0.98
C GLY A 37 -7.48 37.06 -0.23
N LEU A 38 -6.44 36.43 0.32
CA LEU A 38 -5.37 37.15 1.05
C LEU A 38 -4.55 38.10 0.16
N PHE A 39 -4.57 37.91 -1.17
CA PHE A 39 -3.81 38.71 -2.14
C PHE A 39 -4.69 39.65 -2.99
N ASP A 40 -5.91 39.24 -3.31
CA ASP A 40 -6.84 39.99 -4.18
C ASP A 40 -8.09 40.49 -3.45
N HIS A 41 -8.19 40.26 -2.13
CA HIS A 41 -9.33 40.60 -1.27
C HIS A 41 -10.66 39.97 -1.71
N ILE A 42 -10.65 39.01 -2.65
CA ILE A 42 -11.84 38.33 -3.15
C ILE A 42 -11.86 36.90 -2.64
N PHE A 43 -12.83 36.60 -1.76
CA PHE A 43 -13.01 35.25 -1.25
C PHE A 43 -13.58 34.30 -2.32
N LYS A 44 -12.76 33.36 -2.79
CA LYS A 44 -13.15 32.33 -3.77
C LYS A 44 -13.53 31.05 -3.05
N ALA A 45 -14.72 31.05 -2.46
CA ALA A 45 -15.22 29.97 -1.61
C ALA A 45 -15.03 28.55 -2.19
N LYS A 46 -15.34 28.34 -3.47
CA LYS A 46 -15.17 27.03 -4.14
C LYS A 46 -13.71 26.56 -4.15
N VAL A 47 -12.78 27.48 -4.46
CA VAL A 47 -11.35 27.19 -4.53
C VAL A 47 -10.80 26.93 -3.13
N ALA A 48 -11.15 27.78 -2.16
CA ALA A 48 -10.72 27.64 -0.77
C ALA A 48 -11.21 26.33 -0.16
N VAL A 49 -12.50 26.01 -0.26
CA VAL A 49 -13.06 24.78 0.33
C VAL A 49 -12.47 23.54 -0.34
N GLY A 50 -12.38 23.53 -1.68
CA GLY A 50 -11.83 22.39 -2.42
C GLY A 50 -10.34 22.14 -2.11
N SER A 51 -9.51 23.17 -2.22
CA SER A 51 -8.07 23.05 -1.93
C SER A 51 -7.79 22.76 -0.45
N GLY A 52 -8.57 23.34 0.47
CA GLY A 52 -8.45 23.09 1.91
C GLY A 52 -8.78 21.65 2.29
N ALA A 53 -9.86 21.09 1.73
CA ALA A 53 -10.23 19.70 1.97
C ALA A 53 -9.16 18.72 1.47
N VAL A 54 -8.65 18.91 0.23
CA VAL A 54 -7.59 18.08 -0.33
C VAL A 54 -6.29 18.23 0.47
N LEU A 55 -5.93 19.45 0.86
CA LEU A 55 -4.75 19.73 1.69
C LEU A 55 -4.82 18.98 3.02
N LEU A 56 -5.96 19.02 3.72
CA LEU A 56 -6.13 18.31 4.99
C LEU A 56 -5.96 16.79 4.83
N ILE A 57 -6.56 16.20 3.80
CA ILE A 57 -6.43 14.76 3.52
C ILE A 57 -4.95 14.42 3.26
N MET A 58 -4.28 15.17 2.40
CA MET A 58 -2.86 14.95 2.08
C MET A 58 -1.96 15.11 3.31
N LEU A 59 -2.22 16.11 4.14
CA LEU A 59 -1.43 16.36 5.34
C LEU A 59 -1.57 15.23 6.37
N ILE A 60 -2.77 14.67 6.54
CA ILE A 60 -2.98 13.48 7.37
C ILE A 60 -2.17 12.28 6.83
N LEU A 61 -2.14 12.07 5.52
CA LEU A 61 -1.38 10.99 4.90
C LEU A 61 0.14 11.17 5.10
N VAL A 62 0.65 12.39 4.92
CA VAL A 62 2.06 12.73 5.14
C VAL A 62 2.45 12.50 6.61
N ILE A 63 1.65 12.95 7.56
CA ILE A 63 1.89 12.73 8.99
C ILE A 63 1.91 11.23 9.31
N LYS A 64 0.94 10.46 8.80
CA LYS A 64 0.92 9.00 9.00
C LYS A 64 2.16 8.32 8.42
N SER A 65 2.60 8.74 7.24
CA SER A 65 3.80 8.20 6.60
C SER A 65 5.07 8.56 7.39
N LEU A 66 5.18 9.77 7.95
CA LEU A 66 6.25 10.17 8.86
C LEU A 66 6.29 9.29 10.12
N ILE A 67 5.15 9.02 10.75
CA ILE A 67 5.05 8.12 11.90
C ILE A 67 5.50 6.71 11.52
N ASN A 68 5.00 6.20 10.39
CA ASN A 68 5.37 4.88 9.89
C ASN A 68 6.86 4.79 9.55
N MET A 69 7.54 5.87 9.17
CA MET A 69 8.97 5.86 8.85
C MET A 69 9.84 5.44 10.05
N ASN A 70 9.34 5.63 11.28
CA ASN A 70 10.01 5.20 12.50
C ASN A 70 9.78 3.71 12.83
N ASP A 71 8.86 3.05 12.12
CA ASP A 71 8.62 1.61 12.21
C ASP A 71 9.78 0.86 11.55
N LYS A 72 10.54 0.11 12.37
CA LYS A 72 11.67 -0.73 11.92
C LYS A 72 11.26 -2.17 11.62
N SER A 73 9.97 -2.50 11.68
CA SER A 73 9.50 -3.84 11.33
C SER A 73 9.68 -4.13 9.84
N ALA A 74 9.80 -5.41 9.50
CA ALA A 74 9.92 -5.82 8.11
C ALA A 74 8.67 -5.42 7.32
N MET A 75 8.88 -4.92 6.10
CA MET A 75 7.82 -4.63 5.15
C MET A 75 7.26 -5.92 4.55
N PHE A 76 8.11 -6.92 4.35
CA PHE A 76 7.70 -8.26 3.94
C PHE A 76 8.45 -9.31 4.74
N GLU A 77 7.75 -10.38 5.10
CA GLU A 77 8.33 -11.57 5.69
C GLU A 77 7.88 -12.79 4.89
N PHE A 78 8.85 -13.53 4.36
CA PHE A 78 8.65 -14.75 3.59
C PHE A 78 9.20 -15.91 4.41
N ASN A 79 8.38 -16.95 4.60
CA ASN A 79 8.78 -18.20 5.21
C ASN A 79 8.29 -19.37 4.32
N GLU A 80 8.72 -20.59 4.62
CA GLU A 80 8.32 -21.82 3.91
C GLU A 80 6.80 -22.01 3.89
N ASN A 81 6.08 -21.52 4.91
CA ASN A 81 4.63 -21.73 5.06
C ASN A 81 3.78 -20.51 4.74
N THR A 82 4.33 -19.31 4.92
CA THR A 82 3.55 -18.08 4.92
C THR A 82 4.27 -16.89 4.29
N ILE A 83 3.47 -15.93 3.87
CA ILE A 83 3.89 -14.59 3.49
C ILE A 83 3.13 -13.54 4.30
N SER A 84 3.82 -12.51 4.77
CA SER A 84 3.17 -11.31 5.27
C SER A 84 3.76 -10.07 4.62
N GLY A 85 2.95 -9.03 4.40
CA GLY A 85 3.43 -7.79 3.81
C GLY A 85 2.64 -6.58 4.28
N LYS A 86 3.34 -5.49 4.58
CA LYS A 86 2.77 -4.25 5.12
C LYS A 86 2.80 -3.09 4.12
N SER A 87 3.06 -3.39 2.85
CA SER A 87 3.17 -2.39 1.77
C SER A 87 1.86 -1.67 1.46
N ALA A 88 0.71 -2.26 1.76
CA ALA A 88 -0.60 -1.67 1.55
C ALA A 88 -1.47 -1.80 2.82
N PRO A 89 -2.49 -0.93 3.02
CA PRO A 89 -3.39 -1.04 4.16
C PRO A 89 -4.09 -2.40 4.25
N LEU A 90 -4.53 -2.92 3.11
CA LEU A 90 -5.18 -4.23 3.01
C LEU A 90 -4.21 -5.36 3.35
N SER A 91 -3.01 -5.36 2.77
CA SER A 91 -1.99 -6.39 3.03
C SER A 91 -1.54 -6.38 4.50
N LYS A 92 -1.47 -5.20 5.12
CA LYS A 92 -1.17 -5.04 6.55
C LYS A 92 -2.30 -5.58 7.43
N ALA A 93 -3.55 -5.39 7.03
CA ALA A 93 -4.72 -5.80 7.79
C ALA A 93 -4.96 -7.32 7.75
N ILE A 94 -4.74 -7.96 6.59
CA ILE A 94 -4.97 -9.41 6.46
C ILE A 94 -3.98 -10.24 7.29
N GLY A 95 -2.75 -9.75 7.47
CA GLY A 95 -1.71 -10.45 8.22
C GLY A 95 -1.01 -11.55 7.40
N PRO A 96 -0.46 -12.59 8.04
CA PRO A 96 0.20 -13.69 7.36
C PRO A 96 -0.79 -14.54 6.55
N ILE A 97 -0.45 -14.79 5.29
CA ILE A 97 -1.18 -15.62 4.35
C ILE A 97 -0.42 -16.93 4.18
N ALA A 98 -1.12 -18.05 4.22
CA ALA A 98 -0.51 -19.35 3.98
C ALA A 98 -0.34 -19.61 2.48
N TRP A 99 0.84 -20.09 2.05
CA TRP A 99 1.09 -20.35 0.63
C TRP A 99 0.14 -21.38 0.03
N LYS A 100 -0.31 -22.35 0.83
CA LYS A 100 -1.31 -23.37 0.43
C LYS A 100 -2.65 -22.79 -0.01
N ASP A 101 -2.96 -21.56 0.41
CA ASP A 101 -4.21 -20.88 0.08
C ASP A 101 -4.09 -20.04 -1.19
N VAL A 102 -2.86 -19.82 -1.68
CA VAL A 102 -2.56 -19.05 -2.90
C VAL A 102 -2.93 -19.87 -4.14
N THR A 103 -3.74 -19.29 -5.02
CA THR A 103 -4.17 -19.88 -6.30
C THR A 103 -3.45 -19.30 -7.50
N ALA A 104 -3.10 -18.01 -7.45
CA ALA A 104 -2.37 -17.32 -8.49
C ALA A 104 -1.59 -16.13 -7.93
N ILE A 105 -0.54 -15.75 -8.64
CA ILE A 105 0.26 -14.55 -8.38
C ILE A 105 0.50 -13.85 -9.71
N GLU A 106 0.03 -12.60 -9.82
CA GLU A 106 0.10 -11.83 -11.05
C GLU A 106 0.59 -10.40 -10.80
N LYS A 107 0.88 -9.68 -11.88
CA LYS A 107 1.26 -8.28 -11.85
C LYS A 107 0.19 -7.43 -12.51
N HIS A 108 -0.41 -6.51 -11.76
CA HIS A 108 -1.50 -5.66 -12.25
C HIS A 108 -1.11 -4.19 -12.18
N LYS A 109 -1.42 -3.44 -13.24
CA LYS A 109 -1.27 -1.99 -13.24
C LYS A 109 -2.53 -1.36 -12.66
N VAL A 110 -2.39 -0.69 -11.51
CA VAL A 110 -3.50 -0.04 -10.81
C VAL A 110 -3.22 1.46 -10.73
N GLY A 111 -3.94 2.22 -11.56
CA GLY A 111 -3.70 3.65 -11.71
C GLY A 111 -2.29 3.94 -12.25
N GLY A 112 -1.49 4.63 -11.44
CA GLY A 112 -0.10 4.98 -11.76
C GLY A 112 0.97 4.02 -11.24
N ASP A 113 0.59 3.03 -10.42
CA ASP A 113 1.53 2.05 -9.83
C ASP A 113 1.30 0.67 -10.43
N THR A 114 2.29 -0.20 -10.30
CA THR A 114 2.18 -1.62 -10.66
C THR A 114 2.39 -2.47 -9.43
N LEU A 115 1.48 -3.41 -9.19
CA LEU A 115 1.37 -4.16 -7.95
C LEU A 115 1.46 -5.66 -8.23
N VAL A 116 1.97 -6.41 -7.25
CA VAL A 116 1.85 -7.88 -7.22
C VAL A 116 0.51 -8.21 -6.57
N VAL A 117 -0.32 -8.97 -7.26
CA VAL A 117 -1.64 -9.41 -6.80
C VAL A 117 -1.57 -10.90 -6.49
N VAL A 118 -1.93 -11.26 -5.26
CA VAL A 118 -2.02 -12.65 -4.80
C VAL A 118 -3.49 -13.02 -4.64
N TYR A 119 -3.90 -14.10 -5.31
CA TYR A 119 -5.25 -14.64 -5.29
C TYR A 119 -5.35 -15.78 -4.28
N LEU A 120 -6.40 -15.79 -3.46
CA LEU A 120 -6.61 -16.79 -2.41
C LEU A 120 -7.99 -17.45 -2.52
N LYS A 121 -8.05 -18.79 -2.50
CA LYS A 121 -9.31 -19.55 -2.51
C LYS A 121 -10.04 -19.60 -1.17
N ASN A 122 -9.30 -19.61 -0.06
CA ASN A 122 -9.84 -19.83 1.28
C ASN A 122 -10.24 -18.50 1.95
N ALA A 123 -10.98 -17.65 1.22
CA ALA A 123 -11.26 -16.27 1.61
C ALA A 123 -11.95 -16.19 2.99
N GLU A 124 -12.85 -17.12 3.31
CA GLU A 124 -13.56 -17.14 4.59
C GLU A 124 -12.63 -17.21 5.80
N SER A 125 -11.51 -17.95 5.70
CA SER A 125 -10.52 -18.06 6.76
C SER A 125 -9.84 -16.72 7.10
N TYR A 126 -9.87 -15.76 6.17
CA TYR A 126 -9.27 -14.43 6.33
C TYR A 126 -10.31 -13.33 6.61
N LYS A 127 -11.60 -13.68 6.60
CA LYS A 127 -12.71 -12.72 6.76
C LYS A 127 -12.71 -12.02 8.11
N THR A 128 -12.31 -12.72 9.17
CA THR A 128 -12.23 -12.17 10.53
C THR A 128 -11.08 -11.19 10.71
N SER A 129 -10.01 -11.30 9.91
CA SER A 129 -8.87 -10.38 9.92
C SER A 129 -9.17 -9.07 9.21
N LEU A 130 -10.15 -9.06 8.29
CA LEU A 130 -10.48 -7.89 7.48
C LEU A 130 -11.71 -7.16 8.01
N SER A 131 -11.66 -5.82 8.02
CA SER A 131 -12.85 -5.00 8.23
C SER A 131 -13.82 -5.18 7.05
N LYS A 132 -15.12 -4.89 7.25
CA LYS A 132 -16.12 -4.99 6.17
C LYS A 132 -15.73 -4.18 4.92
N MET A 133 -15.12 -3.02 5.11
CA MET A 133 -14.65 -2.18 4.01
C MET A 133 -13.51 -2.86 3.23
N TYR A 134 -12.52 -3.41 3.92
CA TYR A 134 -11.40 -4.11 3.27
C TYR A 134 -11.83 -5.42 2.62
N TRP A 135 -12.75 -6.15 3.24
CA TRP A 135 -13.35 -7.34 2.66
C TRP A 135 -14.00 -7.03 1.31
N ASN A 136 -14.85 -6.01 1.26
CA ASN A 136 -15.52 -5.60 0.03
C ASN A 136 -14.56 -5.08 -1.06
N MET A 137 -13.35 -4.63 -0.69
CA MET A 137 -12.33 -4.21 -1.65
C MET A 137 -11.50 -5.37 -2.20
N ALA A 138 -11.36 -6.44 -1.41
CA ALA A 138 -10.46 -7.54 -1.71
C ALA A 138 -11.18 -8.77 -2.27
N PHE A 139 -12.44 -8.97 -1.91
CA PHE A 139 -13.20 -10.16 -2.29
C PHE A 139 -13.86 -9.97 -3.65
N GLU A 140 -13.56 -10.87 -4.58
CA GLU A 140 -14.15 -10.92 -5.91
C GLU A 140 -15.32 -11.91 -5.92
N GLU A 141 -16.55 -11.42 -6.09
CA GLU A 141 -17.75 -12.26 -5.99
C GLU A 141 -17.82 -13.32 -7.11
N GLN A 142 -17.26 -13.03 -8.29
CA GLN A 142 -17.34 -13.91 -9.45
C GLN A 142 -16.42 -15.13 -9.32
N SER A 143 -15.18 -14.93 -8.86
CA SER A 143 -14.22 -16.01 -8.67
C SER A 143 -14.28 -16.62 -7.27
N GLN A 144 -14.99 -15.98 -6.32
CA GLN A 144 -14.99 -16.33 -4.89
C GLN A 144 -13.58 -16.30 -4.28
N GLU A 145 -12.69 -15.47 -4.82
CA GLU A 145 -11.31 -15.35 -4.38
C GLU A 145 -11.04 -14.02 -3.67
N LEU A 146 -10.06 -14.03 -2.78
CA LEU A 146 -9.55 -12.84 -2.13
C LEU A 146 -8.28 -12.35 -2.85
N GLN A 147 -8.27 -11.10 -3.27
CA GLN A 147 -7.15 -10.46 -3.97
C GLN A 147 -6.39 -9.55 -3.02
N ILE A 148 -5.12 -9.85 -2.79
CA ILE A 148 -4.24 -9.06 -1.92
C ILE A 148 -3.14 -8.43 -2.76
N MET A 149 -3.09 -7.10 -2.72
CA MET A 149 -2.16 -6.32 -3.51
C MET A 149 -0.95 -5.87 -2.69
N TYR A 150 0.23 -5.99 -3.29
CA TYR A 150 1.52 -5.62 -2.71
C TYR A 150 2.26 -4.64 -3.61
N SER A 151 2.87 -3.62 -3.01
CA SER A 151 3.63 -2.58 -3.71
C SER A 151 5.12 -2.68 -3.39
N ALA A 152 5.96 -2.46 -4.39
CA ALA A 152 7.41 -2.35 -4.25
C ALA A 152 7.89 -0.89 -3.98
N SER A 153 6.96 0.06 -3.83
CA SER A 153 7.27 1.49 -3.73
C SER A 153 8.15 1.88 -2.54
N GLU A 154 8.09 1.13 -1.42
CA GLU A 154 8.83 1.44 -0.19
C GLU A 154 10.04 0.53 0.07
N ILE A 155 10.35 -0.41 -0.82
CA ILE A 155 11.42 -1.41 -0.63
C ILE A 155 12.52 -1.24 -1.68
N ASP A 156 13.70 -1.78 -1.38
CA ASP A 156 14.90 -1.72 -2.23
C ASP A 156 14.91 -2.82 -3.29
N MET A 157 13.81 -2.93 -4.03
CA MET A 157 13.63 -3.87 -5.12
C MET A 157 12.56 -3.32 -6.07
N ASN A 158 12.64 -3.73 -7.32
CA ASN A 158 11.61 -3.41 -8.29
C ASN A 158 10.44 -4.40 -8.21
N ILE A 159 9.36 -4.12 -8.94
CA ILE A 159 8.14 -4.92 -8.89
C ILE A 159 8.30 -6.30 -9.55
N ASP A 160 9.19 -6.44 -10.53
CA ASP A 160 9.48 -7.71 -11.20
C ASP A 160 10.31 -8.62 -10.29
N GLU A 161 11.32 -8.08 -9.61
CA GLU A 161 12.06 -8.78 -8.55
C GLU A 161 11.15 -9.23 -7.40
N LEU A 162 10.13 -8.42 -7.06
CA LEU A 162 9.16 -8.79 -6.04
C LEU A 162 8.28 -9.95 -6.51
N LEU A 163 7.81 -9.90 -7.76
CA LEU A 163 7.05 -10.99 -8.35
C LEU A 163 7.86 -12.29 -8.37
N ASP A 164 9.11 -12.24 -8.85
CA ASP A 164 9.99 -13.40 -8.91
C ASP A 164 10.21 -14.02 -7.52
N LEU A 165 10.36 -13.18 -6.49
CA LEU A 165 10.49 -13.65 -5.12
C LEU A 165 9.22 -14.37 -4.64
N PHE A 166 8.04 -13.78 -4.85
CA PHE A 166 6.75 -14.41 -4.53
C PHE A 166 6.59 -15.76 -5.23
N LEU A 167 6.87 -15.82 -6.53
CA LEU A 167 6.78 -17.05 -7.33
C LEU A 167 7.76 -18.12 -6.84
N SER A 168 8.98 -17.73 -6.47
CA SER A 168 9.99 -18.68 -5.98
C SER A 168 9.58 -19.37 -4.69
N TYR A 169 9.02 -18.62 -3.73
CA TYR A 169 8.54 -19.17 -2.46
C TYR A 169 7.27 -19.99 -2.62
N TRP A 170 6.35 -19.52 -3.45
CA TRP A 170 5.13 -20.28 -3.73
C TRP A 170 5.43 -21.62 -4.39
N LYS A 171 6.36 -21.65 -5.37
CA LYS A 171 6.80 -22.90 -5.99
C LYS A 171 7.44 -23.87 -4.98
N GLN A 172 8.31 -23.36 -4.11
CA GLN A 172 8.93 -24.18 -3.05
C GLN A 172 7.91 -24.74 -2.05
N SER A 173 6.83 -24.01 -1.77
CA SER A 173 5.78 -24.47 -0.85
C SER A 173 4.87 -25.56 -1.43
N ALA A 174 4.90 -25.75 -2.75
CA ALA A 174 4.12 -26.74 -3.48
C ALA A 174 4.88 -28.07 -3.72
N GLU A 175 6.19 -28.09 -3.43
CA GLU A 175 7.05 -29.28 -3.44
C GLU A 175 7.03 -30.00 -2.08
#